data_AF-A0AAE5UYX6-F1
#
_entry.id   AF-A0AAE5UYX6-F1
#
_cell.length_a   1.000
_cell.length_b   1.000
_cell.length_c   1.000
_cell.angle_alpha   90.00
_cell.angle_beta   90.00
_cell.angle_gamma   90.00
#
_symmetry.space_group_name_H-M   'P 1'
#
loop_
_entity.id
_entity.type
_entity.pdbx_description
1 polymer ?
#
loop_
_entity_poly.entity_id
_entity_poly.type
_entity_poly.pdbx_seq_one_letter_code
_entity_poly.pdbx_strand_id
1 'polypeptide(L)'
;MLFLTFGMMLTHAQSSCSELMDMVTSEGYGSTYSSYSSDAISQVTFYEVDGDNYSTYYFAIVRFKSSYTDYIYQVGSRTKSNYAMNYLQSAGEAFWKYIQPYNQNLNCAPN
;
A
#
# COMPACT_ATOMS: atom_id res chain seq x y z
N MET A 1 -1.20 -33.27 33.32
CA MET A 1 -0.75 -31.86 33.38
C MET A 1 -0.60 -31.35 31.96
N LEU A 2 -1.13 -30.15 31.73
CA LEU A 2 -1.31 -29.49 30.43
C LEU A 2 0.05 -29.06 29.84
N PHE A 3 0.40 -29.53 28.64
CA PHE A 3 1.49 -28.93 27.86
C PHE A 3 0.91 -27.85 26.96
N LEU A 4 0.99 -26.59 27.41
CA LEU A 4 0.77 -25.41 26.56
C LEU A 4 2.05 -25.13 25.77
N THR A 5 2.20 -25.75 24.60
CA THR A 5 3.16 -25.27 23.61
C THR A 5 2.56 -24.05 22.92
N PHE A 6 2.86 -22.87 23.47
CA PHE A 6 2.60 -21.59 22.81
C PHE A 6 3.55 -21.49 21.61
N GLY A 7 3.03 -21.77 20.41
CA GLY A 7 3.75 -21.53 19.18
C GLY A 7 4.03 -20.04 19.04
N MET A 8 5.30 -19.65 19.13
CA MET A 8 5.75 -18.32 18.72
C MET A 8 5.48 -18.19 17.22
N MET A 9 4.41 -17.49 16.87
CA MET A 9 4.26 -16.94 15.54
C MET A 9 5.27 -15.80 15.40
N LEU A 10 6.12 -15.87 14.37
CA LEU A 10 7.08 -14.84 14.01
C LEU A 10 6.33 -13.55 13.60
N THR A 11 6.15 -12.62 14.55
CA THR A 11 5.53 -11.31 14.32
C THR A 11 6.58 -10.26 13.92
N HIS A 12 7.41 -10.54 12.92
CA HIS A 12 8.44 -9.60 12.46
C HIS A 12 8.00 -8.68 11.30
N ALA A 13 6.88 -8.99 10.61
CA ALA A 13 6.42 -8.18 9.47
C ALA A 13 5.47 -7.03 9.87
N GLN A 14 4.77 -7.14 11.01
CA GLN A 14 3.71 -6.18 11.34
C GLN A 14 4.26 -4.84 11.86
N SER A 15 5.39 -4.84 12.56
CA SER A 15 6.05 -3.60 13.01
C SER A 15 6.71 -2.85 11.85
N SER A 16 7.37 -3.56 10.93
CA SER A 16 8.09 -2.93 9.81
C SER A 16 7.16 -2.27 8.79
N CYS A 17 5.97 -2.83 8.54
CA CYS A 17 5.03 -2.26 7.58
C CYS A 17 4.37 -0.98 8.10
N SER A 18 4.02 -0.93 9.38
CA SER A 18 3.50 0.30 10.00
C SER A 18 4.59 1.38 10.10
N GLU A 19 5.80 1.02 10.53
CA GLU A 19 6.93 1.96 10.59
C GLU A 19 7.28 2.53 9.21
N LEU A 20 7.28 1.69 8.17
CA LEU A 20 7.47 2.13 6.79
C LEU A 20 6.35 3.08 6.35
N MET A 21 5.10 2.76 6.68
CA MET A 21 3.95 3.59 6.34
C MET A 21 4.00 4.97 7.03
N ASP A 22 4.44 5.00 8.29
CA ASP A 22 4.66 6.22 9.04
C ASP A 22 5.79 7.06 8.42
N MET A 23 6.91 6.43 8.07
CA MET A 23 8.04 7.11 7.42
C MET A 23 7.62 7.73 6.09
N VAL A 24 7.00 6.96 5.18
CA VAL A 24 6.65 7.50 3.85
C VAL A 24 5.60 8.61 3.95
N THR A 25 4.75 8.57 4.97
CA THR A 25 3.73 9.59 5.23
C THR A 25 4.34 10.86 5.80
N SER A 26 5.38 10.74 6.64
CA SER A 26 6.08 11.86 7.25
C SER A 26 7.03 12.57 6.28
N GLU A 27 7.75 11.80 5.46
CA GLU A 27 8.84 12.32 4.63
C GLU A 27 8.44 12.50 3.16
N GLY A 28 7.43 11.78 2.69
CA GLY A 28 7.05 11.75 1.28
C GLY A 28 6.07 12.84 0.86
N TYR A 29 6.10 13.18 -0.43
CA TYR A 29 5.10 14.05 -1.04
C TYR A 29 3.89 13.22 -1.53
N GLY A 30 2.73 13.47 -0.91
CA GLY A 30 1.51 12.67 -1.09
C GLY A 30 0.54 13.18 -2.16
N SER A 31 -0.13 12.28 -2.88
CA SER A 31 -1.27 12.57 -3.76
C SER A 31 -2.39 11.55 -3.54
N THR A 32 -3.57 12.02 -3.15
CA THR A 32 -4.71 11.18 -2.76
C THR A 32 -5.79 11.08 -3.84
N TYR A 33 -6.29 9.87 -4.06
CA TYR A 33 -7.40 9.55 -4.95
C TYR A 33 -8.47 8.75 -4.19
N SER A 34 -9.56 9.43 -3.83
CA SER A 34 -10.69 8.80 -3.13
C SER A 34 -11.73 8.28 -4.12
N SER A 35 -12.27 7.10 -3.86
CA SER A 35 -13.36 6.52 -4.65
C SER A 35 -14.59 6.28 -3.76
N TYR A 36 -15.66 7.02 -4.04
CA TYR A 36 -16.92 6.87 -3.32
C TYR A 36 -17.81 5.77 -3.90
N SER A 37 -17.66 5.51 -5.20
CA SER A 37 -18.46 4.55 -5.96
C SER A 37 -17.87 3.15 -6.04
N SER A 38 -16.60 2.95 -5.67
CA SER A 38 -15.99 1.63 -5.70
C SER A 38 -16.33 0.82 -4.45
N ASP A 39 -16.75 -0.43 -4.67
CA ASP A 39 -17.04 -1.40 -3.61
C ASP A 39 -15.78 -2.03 -3.00
N ALA A 40 -14.64 -1.94 -3.70
CA ALA A 40 -13.38 -2.58 -3.30
C ALA A 40 -12.40 -1.59 -2.65
N ILE A 41 -12.20 -0.43 -3.28
CA ILE A 41 -11.17 0.53 -2.90
C ILE A 41 -11.82 1.82 -2.45
N SER A 42 -11.55 2.26 -1.22
CA SER A 42 -12.07 3.53 -0.72
C SER A 42 -11.15 4.70 -1.05
N GLN A 43 -9.83 4.48 -1.02
CA GLN A 43 -8.82 5.52 -1.21
C GLN A 43 -7.48 4.89 -1.60
N VAL A 44 -6.73 5.61 -2.45
CA VAL A 44 -5.30 5.35 -2.67
C VAL A 44 -4.54 6.64 -2.53
N THR A 45 -3.47 6.63 -1.73
CA THR A 45 -2.54 7.75 -1.61
C THR A 45 -1.16 7.33 -2.12
N PHE A 46 -0.61 8.08 -3.08
CA PHE A 46 0.72 7.85 -3.61
C PHE A 46 1.73 8.78 -2.94
N TYR A 47 2.90 8.24 -2.58
CA TYR A 47 4.01 9.00 -2.00
C TYR A 47 5.26 8.86 -2.85
N GLU A 48 5.98 9.97 -2.98
CA GLU A 48 7.33 10.03 -3.54
C GLU A 48 8.29 10.39 -2.41
N VAL A 49 9.30 9.53 -2.18
CA VAL A 49 10.32 9.72 -1.15
C VAL A 49 11.67 9.83 -1.83
N ASP A 50 12.36 10.94 -1.63
CA ASP A 50 13.70 11.14 -2.14
C ASP A 50 14.69 10.28 -1.35
N GLY A 51 15.43 9.45 -2.07
CA GLY A 51 16.48 8.61 -1.52
C GLY A 51 17.86 9.21 -1.73
N ASP A 52 18.87 8.50 -1.23
CA ASP A 52 20.26 8.85 -1.46
C ASP A 52 20.61 8.81 -2.96
N ASN A 53 21.61 9.59 -3.37
CA ASN A 53 22.16 9.62 -4.73
C ASN A 53 21.12 9.92 -5.84
N TYR A 54 20.19 10.85 -5.59
CA TYR A 54 19.16 11.27 -6.56
C TYR A 54 18.21 10.14 -6.98
N SER A 55 18.06 9.11 -6.14
CA SER A 55 17.02 8.11 -6.32
C SER A 55 15.69 8.63 -5.80
N THR A 56 14.58 8.20 -6.40
CA THR A 56 13.23 8.48 -5.89
C THR A 56 12.50 7.15 -5.76
N TYR A 57 11.94 6.90 -4.58
CA TYR A 57 11.14 5.73 -4.29
C TYR A 57 9.65 6.09 -4.32
N TYR A 58 8.85 5.17 -4.88
CA TYR A 58 7.42 5.39 -5.08
C TYR A 58 6.62 4.40 -4.26
N PHE A 59 5.67 4.91 -3.48
CA PHE A 59 4.80 4.11 -2.64
C PHE A 59 3.33 4.38 -2.92
N ALA A 60 2.49 3.39 -2.69
CA ALA A 60 1.04 3.52 -2.68
C ALA A 60 0.51 2.96 -1.35
N ILE A 61 -0.25 3.76 -0.61
CA ILE A 61 -1.06 3.32 0.52
C ILE A 61 -2.48 3.14 0.01
N VAL A 62 -3.00 1.91 0.11
CA VAL A 62 -4.31 1.52 -0.38
C VAL A 62 -5.24 1.21 0.80
N ARG A 63 -6.40 1.87 0.83
CA ARG A 63 -7.45 1.62 1.80
C ARG A 63 -8.59 0.82 1.18
N PHE A 64 -8.75 -0.42 1.60
CA PHE A 64 -9.88 -1.26 1.16
C PHE A 64 -11.18 -0.82 1.82
N LYS A 65 -12.28 -0.84 1.05
CA LYS A 65 -13.60 -0.45 1.52
C LYS A 65 -14.18 -1.42 2.55
N SER A 66 -13.85 -2.71 2.43
CA SER A 66 -14.38 -3.78 3.29
C SER A 66 -13.91 -3.69 4.73
N SER A 67 -12.64 -3.30 4.96
CA SER A 67 -12.01 -3.28 6.29
C SER A 67 -11.56 -1.90 6.74
N TYR A 68 -11.50 -0.92 5.84
CA TYR A 68 -10.88 0.39 6.07
C TYR A 68 -9.43 0.30 6.59
N THR A 69 -8.76 -0.82 6.29
CA THR A 69 -7.35 -1.04 6.62
C THR A 69 -6.47 -0.53 5.51
N ASP A 70 -5.38 0.13 5.90
CA ASP A 70 -4.37 0.65 4.99
C ASP A 70 -3.26 -0.38 4.78
N TYR A 71 -2.85 -0.55 3.52
CA TYR A 71 -1.74 -1.40 3.13
C TYR A 71 -0.78 -0.64 2.23
N ILE A 72 0.51 -0.83 2.47
CA ILE A 72 1.58 -0.15 1.72
C ILE A 72 2.17 -1.06 0.65
N TYR A 73 2.37 -0.47 -0.53
CA TYR A 73 3.00 -1.09 -1.70
C TYR A 73 4.15 -0.22 -2.17
N GLN A 74 5.31 -0.82 -2.47
CA GLN A 74 6.37 -0.16 -3.22
C GLN A 74 6.13 -0.38 -4.72
N VAL A 75 5.86 0.69 -5.45
CA VAL A 75 5.38 0.65 -6.83
C VAL A 75 6.39 1.30 -7.80
N GLY A 76 6.12 1.20 -9.10
CA GLY A 76 6.92 1.88 -10.12
C GLY A 76 6.56 3.35 -10.31
N SER A 77 7.48 4.13 -10.88
CA SER A 77 7.35 5.59 -11.13
C SER A 77 6.13 5.98 -11.97
N ARG A 78 5.63 5.07 -12.82
CA ARG A 78 4.46 5.31 -13.68
C ARG A 78 3.13 4.86 -13.07
N THR A 79 3.14 4.23 -11.90
CA THR A 79 1.93 3.65 -11.32
C THR A 79 0.93 4.74 -10.93
N LYS A 80 1.38 5.86 -10.36
CA LYS A 80 0.52 7.00 -10.00
C LYS A 80 -0.28 7.52 -11.20
N SER A 81 0.41 7.84 -12.30
CA SER A 81 -0.25 8.39 -13.50
C SER A 81 -1.19 7.37 -14.14
N ASN A 82 -0.79 6.11 -14.24
CA ASN A 82 -1.65 5.04 -14.77
C ASN A 82 -2.91 4.85 -13.92
N TYR A 83 -2.79 4.82 -12.60
CA TYR A 83 -3.94 4.71 -11.71
C TYR A 83 -4.84 5.95 -11.82
N ALA A 84 -4.26 7.15 -11.77
CA ALA A 84 -4.98 8.41 -11.84
C ALA A 84 -5.83 8.57 -13.12
N MET A 85 -5.37 8.01 -14.25
CA MET A 85 -6.11 8.03 -15.51
C MET A 85 -7.31 7.08 -15.54
N ASN A 86 -7.35 6.06 -14.67
CA ASN A 86 -8.32 4.97 -14.77
C ASN A 86 -9.24 4.83 -13.54
N TYR A 87 -8.86 5.37 -12.37
CA TYR A 87 -9.56 5.09 -11.11
C TYR A 87 -11.01 5.60 -11.06
N LEU A 88 -11.35 6.64 -11.85
CA LEU A 88 -12.71 7.16 -11.93
C LEU A 88 -13.68 6.20 -12.64
N GLN A 89 -13.17 5.35 -13.54
CA GLN A 89 -13.98 4.31 -14.19
C GLN A 89 -14.21 3.15 -13.21
N SER A 90 -13.14 2.66 -12.60
CA SER A 90 -13.18 1.66 -11.53
C SER A 90 -11.88 1.67 -10.74
N ALA A 91 -11.95 2.11 -9.48
CA ALA A 91 -10.79 2.11 -8.60
C ALA A 91 -10.29 0.69 -8.30
N GLY A 92 -11.21 -0.29 -8.24
CA GLY A 92 -10.86 -1.70 -8.07
C GLY A 92 -10.09 -2.27 -9.26
N GLU A 93 -10.54 -2.02 -10.49
CA GLU A 93 -9.82 -2.47 -11.70
C GLU A 93 -8.48 -1.75 -11.86
N ALA A 94 -8.44 -0.44 -11.58
CA ALA A 94 -7.20 0.33 -11.59
C ALA A 94 -6.19 -0.20 -10.55
N PHE A 95 -6.65 -0.53 -9.34
CA PHE A 95 -5.83 -1.19 -8.33
C PHE A 95 -5.29 -2.53 -8.84
N TRP A 96 -6.17 -3.41 -9.33
CA TRP A 96 -5.80 -4.75 -9.77
C TRP A 96 -4.76 -4.73 -10.91
N LYS A 97 -4.89 -3.76 -11.81
CA LYS A 97 -4.01 -3.64 -12.98
C LYS A 97 -2.66 -2.97 -12.66
N TYR A 98 -2.66 -1.96 -11.80
CA TYR A 98 -1.49 -1.07 -11.67
C TYR A 98 -0.79 -1.14 -10.32
N ILE A 99 -1.47 -1.57 -9.24
CA ILE A 99 -0.90 -1.62 -7.89
C ILE A 99 -0.73 -3.05 -7.42
N GLN A 100 -1.76 -3.90 -7.57
CA GLN A 100 -1.73 -5.29 -7.11
C GLN A 100 -0.52 -6.11 -7.59
N PRO A 101 0.02 -5.94 -8.81
CA PRO A 101 1.20 -6.70 -9.24
C PRO A 101 2.45 -6.49 -8.37
N TYR A 102 2.47 -5.45 -7.52
CA TYR A 102 3.57 -5.14 -6.60
C TYR A 102 3.39 -5.73 -5.19
N ASN A 103 2.36 -6.56 -4.97
CA ASN A 103 2.00 -7.08 -3.63
C ASN A 103 3.17 -7.71 -2.86
N GLN A 104 4.05 -8.42 -3.57
CA GLN A 104 5.15 -9.18 -2.98
C GLN A 104 6.42 -8.34 -2.73
N ASN A 105 6.48 -7.09 -3.19
CA ASN A 105 7.67 -6.26 -3.06
C ASN A 105 8.02 -5.99 -1.59
N LEU A 106 7.00 -5.72 -0.77
CA LEU A 106 7.15 -5.43 0.65
C LEU A 106 6.62 -6.56 1.55
N ASN A 107 5.78 -7.45 1.02
CA ASN A 107 4.99 -8.42 1.80
C ASN A 107 4.16 -7.75 2.92
N CYS A 108 3.75 -6.49 2.70
CA CYS A 108 2.96 -5.68 3.63
C CYS A 108 1.46 -5.68 3.29
N ALA A 109 1.06 -6.40 2.26
CA ALA A 109 -0.31 -6.46 1.78
C ALA A 109 -0.80 -7.93 1.69
N PRO A 110 -2.12 -8.16 1.84
CA PRO A 110 -2.69 -9.50 1.79
C PRO A 110 -2.54 -10.11 0.40
N ASN A 111 -2.38 -11.45 0.35
CA ASN A 111 -2.31 -12.22 -0.89
C ASN A 111 -3.66 -12.30 -1.61
#